data_AF-A0AAW1SJK1-F1
#
_entry.id   AF-A0AAW1SJK1-F1
#
_cell.length_a   1.000
_cell.length_b   1.000
_cell.length_c   1.000
_cell.angle_alpha   90.00
_cell.angle_beta   90.00
_cell.angle_gamma   90.00
#
_symmetry.space_group_name_H-M   'P 1'
#
loop_
_entity.id
_entity.type
_entity.pdbx_description
1 polymer ?
#
loop_
_entity_poly.entity_id
_entity_poly.type
_entity_poly.pdbx_seq_one_letter_code
_entity_poly.pdbx_strand_id
1 'polypeptide(L)'
;MRTEVAPYSSAGIQVRVRPSVKMRTRALAALVAVAALATLAHQSSAQEFLFGNEGPKVMVNPTDPSIPINPMSTAPVDTAAIVDAGGDPISPPDATLLPTDATRMDRAARKWNATLDMLFHHNLSDFTGHKIVHRIFGNDTSGGRMVGGLNRAATPVRSASVSGINYYGGPLMVQNPININYIWYGNWAGNTATTILTNLAKNMGGSSWYHIMATYYQLVGATKTVVPTGGATPALRYAASVNDAYSQGKSLSDAQVQTIVQRAIAGGGLGKVDPNGMYFVLASQDVTATSGFCTAYCAWHTYYVQQGIPVKFTFVGNGARCPNSCAPFSPGPNNNQGADGMASTLSHELVEMVSDPVFNGWYDANGYENADKCAWTYGTTYRTKTNALYNVNIGPFQYMIQRNWLNLGTGSCVSTY
;
A
#
# COMPACT_ATOMS: atom_id res chain seq x y z
N MET A 1 51.86 -16.86 15.94
CA MET A 1 51.06 -15.68 16.34
C MET A 1 50.84 -14.82 15.11
N ARG A 2 49.59 -14.40 14.91
CA ARG A 2 49.05 -13.50 13.86
C ARG A 2 49.08 -14.00 12.42
N THR A 3 47.96 -14.67 12.13
CA THR A 3 47.16 -14.71 10.90
C THR A 3 47.20 -13.45 10.03
N GLU A 4 47.55 -13.63 8.75
CA GLU A 4 47.10 -12.78 7.65
C GLU A 4 45.84 -13.40 7.02
N VAL A 5 44.82 -12.57 6.85
CA VAL A 5 43.53 -12.91 6.25
C VAL A 5 43.66 -12.77 4.73
N ALA A 6 43.45 -13.85 3.99
CA ALA A 6 43.34 -13.82 2.54
C ALA A 6 42.06 -13.07 2.10
N PRO A 7 42.05 -12.34 0.98
CA PRO A 7 40.89 -11.58 0.54
C PRO A 7 39.74 -12.50 0.13
N TYR A 8 38.52 -12.09 0.47
CA TYR A 8 37.26 -12.71 0.11
C TYR A 8 37.20 -13.00 -1.41
N SER A 9 37.00 -14.28 -1.78
CA SER A 9 36.64 -14.66 -3.15
C SER A 9 35.20 -14.21 -3.44
N SER A 10 35.00 -13.45 -4.52
CA SER A 10 33.68 -13.06 -5.00
C SER A 10 32.84 -14.29 -5.38
N ALA A 11 31.66 -14.44 -4.78
CA ALA A 11 30.68 -15.42 -5.21
C ALA A 11 30.12 -15.00 -6.57
N GLY A 12 30.42 -15.77 -7.62
CA GLY A 12 29.92 -15.57 -8.98
C GLY A 12 28.87 -16.62 -9.34
N ILE A 13 27.82 -16.22 -10.05
CA ILE A 13 26.83 -17.15 -10.63
C ILE A 13 27.46 -17.78 -11.89
N GLN A 14 27.59 -19.11 -11.92
CA GLN A 14 28.00 -19.84 -13.12
C GLN A 14 26.80 -20.47 -13.83
N VAL A 15 26.62 -20.17 -15.11
CA VAL A 15 25.60 -20.77 -15.98
C VAL A 15 26.30 -21.69 -16.99
N ARG A 16 26.04 -23.01 -16.95
CA ARG A 16 26.53 -23.96 -17.95
C ARG A 16 25.45 -24.29 -18.97
N VAL A 17 25.81 -24.23 -20.25
CA VAL A 17 24.95 -24.64 -21.37
C VAL A 17 25.54 -25.91 -21.98
N ARG A 18 24.70 -26.92 -22.27
CA ARG A 18 25.17 -28.17 -22.89
C ARG A 18 25.67 -27.92 -24.34
N PRO A 19 26.83 -28.46 -24.75
CA PRO A 19 27.43 -28.18 -26.06
C PRO A 19 26.62 -28.69 -27.27
N SER A 20 25.68 -29.61 -27.07
CA SER A 20 24.96 -30.30 -28.16
C SER A 20 23.79 -29.51 -28.76
N VAL A 21 23.56 -28.27 -28.35
CA VAL A 21 22.41 -27.46 -28.78
C VAL A 21 22.85 -26.34 -29.73
N LYS A 22 22.56 -26.45 -31.02
CA LYS A 22 22.73 -25.35 -31.99
C LYS A 22 21.57 -24.36 -31.86
N MET A 23 21.74 -23.31 -31.05
CA MET A 23 20.80 -22.19 -30.96
C MET A 23 21.33 -20.94 -31.69
N ARG A 24 20.44 -20.16 -32.29
CA ARG A 24 20.80 -18.82 -32.80
C ARG A 24 21.16 -17.91 -31.62
N THR A 25 22.18 -17.07 -31.78
CA THR A 25 22.82 -16.26 -30.70
C THR A 25 21.84 -15.48 -29.82
N ARG A 26 20.72 -14.99 -30.40
CA ARG A 26 19.67 -14.26 -29.66
C ARG A 26 18.82 -15.16 -28.74
N ALA A 27 18.58 -16.42 -29.14
CA ALA A 27 17.84 -17.37 -28.32
C ALA A 27 18.68 -17.85 -27.13
N LEU A 28 19.99 -18.01 -27.32
CA LEU A 28 20.92 -18.34 -26.25
C LEU A 28 21.02 -17.21 -25.20
N ALA A 29 21.09 -15.96 -25.65
CA ALA A 29 21.10 -14.80 -24.75
C ALA A 29 19.81 -14.68 -23.92
N ALA A 30 18.64 -14.96 -24.53
CA ALA A 30 17.37 -14.96 -23.82
C ALA A 30 17.29 -16.08 -22.77
N LEU A 31 17.76 -17.29 -23.10
CA LEU A 31 17.74 -18.43 -22.17
C LEU A 31 18.65 -18.19 -20.96
N VAL A 32 19.83 -17.61 -21.18
CA VAL A 32 20.79 -17.25 -20.12
C VAL A 32 20.22 -16.14 -19.23
N ALA A 33 19.53 -15.16 -19.80
CA ALA A 33 18.87 -14.09 -19.03
C ALA A 33 17.74 -14.64 -18.15
N VAL A 34 16.91 -15.55 -18.68
CA VAL A 34 15.82 -16.19 -17.92
C VAL A 34 16.36 -17.06 -16.79
N ALA A 35 17.43 -17.83 -17.04
CA ALA A 35 18.06 -18.65 -16.02
C ALA A 35 18.69 -17.81 -14.90
N ALA A 36 19.39 -16.72 -15.24
CA ALA A 36 19.97 -15.81 -14.24
C ALA A 36 18.89 -15.13 -13.37
N LEU A 37 17.76 -14.74 -13.98
CA LEU A 37 16.63 -14.12 -13.26
C LEU A 37 15.90 -15.12 -12.35
N ALA A 38 15.76 -16.37 -12.77
CA ALA A 38 15.15 -17.42 -11.95
C ALA A 38 15.98 -17.73 -10.69
N THR A 39 17.31 -17.74 -10.81
CA THR A 39 18.21 -17.97 -9.65
C THR A 39 18.19 -16.80 -8.67
N LEU A 40 18.10 -15.56 -9.16
CA LEU A 40 17.96 -14.36 -8.31
C LEU A 40 16.61 -14.32 -7.59
N ALA A 41 15.53 -14.81 -8.22
CA ALA A 41 14.21 -14.91 -7.61
C ALA A 41 14.12 -16.01 -6.53
N HIS A 42 14.96 -17.05 -6.59
CA HIS A 42 15.00 -18.12 -5.59
C HIS A 42 15.80 -17.74 -4.34
N GLN A 43 16.80 -16.85 -4.46
CA GLN A 43 17.60 -16.41 -3.30
C GLN A 43 16.89 -15.39 -2.40
N SER A 44 15.84 -14.70 -2.88
CA SER A 44 15.07 -13.76 -2.05
C SER A 44 14.21 -14.44 -0.96
N SER A 45 14.04 -15.76 -1.01
CA SER A 45 13.43 -16.56 0.08
C SER A 45 14.40 -17.02 1.16
N ALA A 46 15.70 -16.72 1.04
CA ALA A 46 16.71 -17.01 2.06
C ALA A 46 17.44 -15.71 2.45
N GLN A 47 16.88 -14.96 3.40
CA GLN A 47 17.56 -13.81 4.00
C GLN A 47 18.69 -14.27 4.92
N GLU A 48 19.90 -14.38 4.38
CA GLU A 48 21.15 -14.10 5.09
C GLU A 48 22.28 -14.02 4.05
N PHE A 49 23.21 -13.09 4.23
CA PHE A 49 24.29 -12.68 3.30
C PHE A 49 23.86 -11.71 2.19
N LEU A 50 24.21 -10.43 2.36
CA LEU A 50 24.97 -9.61 1.39
C LEU A 50 25.01 -8.16 1.90
N PHE A 51 26.08 -7.80 2.62
CA PHE A 51 26.55 -6.42 2.73
C PHE A 51 27.78 -6.30 1.81
N GLY A 52 27.68 -5.49 0.76
CA GLY A 52 28.81 -5.20 -0.13
C GLY A 52 28.35 -4.42 -1.37
N ASN A 53 28.80 -3.17 -1.49
CA ASN A 53 28.58 -2.31 -2.66
C ASN A 53 29.44 -2.78 -3.85
N GLU A 54 29.05 -3.84 -4.56
CA GLU A 54 29.33 -4.05 -5.99
C GLU A 54 28.26 -4.98 -6.57
N GLY A 55 27.63 -4.61 -7.69
CA GLY A 55 26.61 -5.43 -8.35
C GLY A 55 27.17 -6.75 -8.91
N PRO A 56 26.31 -7.77 -9.15
CA PRO A 56 26.77 -9.08 -9.62
C PRO A 56 27.43 -9.00 -11.01
N LYS A 57 28.63 -9.55 -11.13
CA LYS A 57 29.35 -9.73 -12.41
C LYS A 57 29.05 -11.12 -12.98
N VAL A 58 28.52 -11.20 -14.21
CA VAL A 58 28.26 -12.45 -14.92
C VAL A 58 29.50 -12.84 -15.73
N MET A 59 30.11 -13.98 -15.42
CA MET A 59 31.21 -14.55 -16.22
C MET A 59 30.72 -15.77 -17.00
N VAL A 60 30.88 -15.73 -18.32
CA VAL A 60 30.62 -16.86 -19.22
C VAL A 60 31.97 -17.52 -19.52
N ASN A 61 32.18 -18.75 -19.05
CA ASN A 61 33.41 -19.48 -19.34
C ASN A 61 33.11 -20.67 -20.30
N PRO A 62 33.66 -20.68 -21.52
CA PRO A 62 33.62 -21.87 -22.37
C PRO A 62 34.67 -22.87 -21.87
N THR A 63 34.24 -23.99 -21.28
CA THR A 63 35.18 -24.98 -20.74
C THR A 63 35.91 -25.77 -21.83
N ASP A 64 37.25 -25.71 -21.80
CA ASP A 64 38.22 -26.64 -22.39
C ASP A 64 38.05 -28.06 -21.77
N PRO A 65 38.06 -29.16 -22.55
CA PRO A 65 37.77 -30.50 -22.03
C PRO A 65 38.84 -31.15 -21.14
N SER A 66 39.93 -30.48 -20.76
CA SER A 66 41.12 -31.16 -20.20
C SER A 66 41.41 -31.00 -18.70
N ILE A 67 40.50 -30.45 -17.88
CA ILE A 67 40.75 -30.26 -16.44
C ILE A 67 40.07 -31.33 -15.57
N PRO A 68 40.82 -32.16 -14.80
CA PRO A 68 40.23 -33.16 -13.91
C PRO A 68 39.64 -32.53 -12.63
N ILE A 69 38.46 -33.02 -12.24
CA ILE A 69 37.74 -32.68 -11.01
C ILE A 69 38.40 -33.37 -9.80
N ASN A 70 38.85 -32.60 -8.80
CA ASN A 70 39.26 -33.11 -7.50
C ASN A 70 38.16 -32.80 -6.46
N PRO A 71 37.59 -33.77 -5.73
CA PRO A 71 36.45 -33.52 -4.85
C PRO A 71 36.93 -33.17 -3.45
N MET A 72 37.15 -31.88 -3.18
CA MET A 72 37.20 -31.37 -1.80
C MET A 72 36.51 -30.01 -1.72
N SER A 73 35.19 -30.04 -1.52
CA SER A 73 34.43 -28.95 -0.90
C SER A 73 33.10 -29.51 -0.43
N THR A 74 32.86 -29.49 0.88
CA THR A 74 31.66 -30.00 1.56
C THR A 74 30.55 -28.93 1.69
N ALA A 75 30.48 -27.97 0.76
CA ALA A 75 29.38 -26.99 0.73
C ALA A 75 28.18 -27.55 -0.04
N PRO A 76 26.93 -27.36 0.44
CA PRO A 76 25.75 -27.77 -0.31
C PRO A 76 25.63 -26.91 -1.58
N VAL A 77 25.56 -27.56 -2.73
CA VAL A 77 25.35 -26.91 -4.04
C VAL A 77 23.87 -27.10 -4.39
N ASP A 78 23.07 -26.04 -4.26
CA ASP A 78 21.69 -26.06 -4.75
C ASP A 78 21.71 -26.13 -6.28
N THR A 79 21.16 -27.23 -6.82
CA THR A 79 21.02 -27.46 -8.25
C THR A 79 19.54 -27.40 -8.61
N ALA A 80 19.13 -26.39 -9.39
CA ALA A 80 17.78 -26.25 -9.89
C ALA A 80 17.69 -26.69 -11.36
N ALA A 81 16.71 -27.54 -11.70
CA ALA A 81 16.37 -27.92 -13.07
C ALA A 81 15.02 -27.30 -13.47
N ILE A 82 14.89 -26.87 -14.72
CA ILE A 82 13.65 -26.29 -15.26
C ILE A 82 12.72 -27.44 -15.68
N VAL A 83 11.55 -27.54 -15.03
CA VAL A 83 10.44 -28.48 -15.34
C VAL A 83 9.23 -27.71 -15.88
N ASP A 84 8.31 -28.37 -16.59
CA ASP A 84 7.10 -27.70 -17.09
C ASP A 84 6.01 -27.53 -16.01
N ALA A 85 4.87 -26.94 -16.37
CA ALA A 85 3.76 -26.63 -15.46
C ALA A 85 3.07 -27.88 -14.83
N GLY A 86 3.44 -29.10 -15.27
CA GLY A 86 3.02 -30.37 -14.67
C GLY A 86 4.08 -31.03 -13.79
N GLY A 87 5.30 -30.51 -13.75
CA GLY A 87 6.40 -31.04 -12.92
C GLY A 87 7.25 -32.13 -13.57
N ASP A 88 7.07 -32.41 -14.86
CA ASP A 88 7.87 -33.41 -15.58
C ASP A 88 9.16 -32.80 -16.21
N PRO A 89 10.26 -33.57 -16.30
CA PRO A 89 11.46 -33.16 -17.05
C PRO A 89 11.19 -33.12 -18.56
N ILE A 90 11.40 -31.98 -19.18
CA ILE A 90 11.15 -31.79 -20.62
C ILE A 90 12.18 -32.59 -21.44
N SER A 91 11.74 -33.67 -22.09
CA SER A 91 12.47 -34.34 -23.18
C SER A 91 11.75 -34.08 -24.52
N PRO A 92 12.47 -33.91 -25.64
CA PRO A 92 11.85 -33.43 -26.88
C PRO A 92 11.17 -34.57 -27.66
N PRO A 93 9.97 -34.33 -28.24
CA PRO A 93 9.58 -35.01 -29.46
C PRO A 93 9.46 -34.02 -30.63
N ASP A 94 10.06 -34.45 -31.74
CA ASP A 94 9.83 -34.12 -33.13
C ASP A 94 9.52 -32.67 -33.55
N ALA A 95 10.55 -32.11 -34.18
CA ALA A 95 10.47 -30.99 -35.10
C ALA A 95 9.67 -31.36 -36.37
N THR A 96 8.36 -31.48 -36.28
CA THR A 96 7.45 -31.37 -37.42
C THR A 96 6.20 -30.63 -36.96
N LEU A 97 5.76 -29.62 -37.73
CA LEU A 97 4.70 -28.63 -37.43
C LEU A 97 5.17 -27.30 -36.82
N LEU A 98 6.08 -26.60 -37.53
CA LEU A 98 6.06 -25.14 -37.56
C LEU A 98 5.73 -24.67 -38.98
N PRO A 99 4.72 -23.80 -39.19
CA PRO A 99 4.42 -23.27 -40.52
C PRO A 99 5.61 -22.43 -41.02
N THR A 100 6.03 -22.68 -42.26
CA THR A 100 7.17 -22.05 -42.96
C THR A 100 6.97 -20.58 -43.34
N ASP A 101 6.01 -19.89 -42.73
CA ASP A 101 5.67 -18.51 -43.09
C ASP A 101 6.11 -17.53 -41.98
N ALA A 102 7.14 -16.74 -42.29
CA ALA A 102 7.76 -15.76 -41.41
C ALA A 102 6.74 -14.75 -40.83
N THR A 103 5.61 -14.53 -41.49
CA THR A 103 4.55 -13.62 -41.02
C THR A 103 3.73 -14.18 -39.86
N ARG A 104 3.71 -15.51 -39.66
CA ARG A 104 3.03 -16.15 -38.50
C ARG A 104 3.93 -16.24 -37.27
N MET A 105 5.23 -16.44 -37.43
CA MET A 105 6.20 -16.36 -36.32
C MET A 105 6.21 -14.96 -35.68
N ASP A 106 6.05 -13.92 -36.49
CA ASP A 106 6.04 -12.53 -36.03
C ASP A 106 4.75 -12.19 -35.23
N ARG A 107 3.63 -12.83 -35.55
CA ARG A 107 2.39 -12.75 -34.74
C ARG A 107 2.47 -13.54 -33.43
N ALA A 108 3.13 -14.71 -33.44
CA ALA A 108 3.35 -15.50 -32.23
C ALA A 108 4.36 -14.82 -31.29
N ALA A 109 5.44 -14.24 -31.83
CA ALA A 109 6.41 -13.45 -31.09
C ALA A 109 5.81 -12.14 -30.54
N ARG A 110 4.93 -11.46 -31.29
CA ARG A 110 4.17 -10.32 -30.77
C ARG A 110 3.20 -10.69 -29.65
N LYS A 111 2.52 -11.84 -29.74
CA LYS A 111 1.66 -12.35 -28.65
C LYS A 111 2.46 -12.77 -27.42
N TRP A 112 3.63 -13.38 -27.60
CA TRP A 112 4.54 -13.75 -26.51
C TRP A 112 5.21 -12.53 -25.87
N ASN A 113 5.66 -11.55 -26.65
CA ASN A 113 6.14 -10.27 -26.13
C ASN A 113 5.04 -9.51 -25.42
N ALA A 114 3.79 -9.54 -25.89
CA ALA A 114 2.68 -8.91 -25.17
C ALA A 114 2.34 -9.63 -23.85
N THR A 115 2.51 -10.96 -23.79
CA THR A 115 2.26 -11.75 -22.57
C THR A 115 3.41 -11.58 -21.56
N LEU A 116 4.65 -11.48 -22.03
CA LEU A 116 5.82 -11.14 -21.22
C LEU A 116 5.80 -9.67 -20.80
N ASP A 117 5.40 -8.73 -21.65
CA ASP A 117 5.19 -7.32 -21.26
C ASP A 117 4.11 -7.22 -20.20
N MET A 118 3.02 -7.99 -20.30
CA MET A 118 1.96 -8.01 -19.30
C MET A 118 2.42 -8.65 -17.97
N LEU A 119 3.30 -9.67 -18.00
CA LEU A 119 3.88 -10.29 -16.80
C LEU A 119 5.03 -9.45 -16.17
N PHE A 120 5.78 -8.69 -16.96
CA PHE A 120 6.90 -7.85 -16.49
C PHE A 120 6.46 -6.41 -16.13
N HIS A 121 5.45 -5.83 -16.80
CA HIS A 121 4.79 -4.59 -16.40
C HIS A 121 3.86 -4.77 -15.19
N HIS A 122 3.69 -5.98 -14.65
CA HIS A 122 3.06 -6.18 -13.34
C HIS A 122 4.07 -6.39 -12.19
N ASN A 123 5.36 -6.59 -12.48
CA ASN A 123 6.36 -6.88 -11.45
C ASN A 123 7.53 -5.88 -11.39
N LEU A 124 7.76 -5.05 -12.41
CA LEU A 124 8.84 -4.05 -12.41
C LEU A 124 8.37 -2.59 -12.45
N SER A 125 7.11 -2.31 -12.80
CA SER A 125 6.53 -0.96 -12.65
C SER A 125 6.08 -0.66 -11.21
N ASP A 126 5.93 -1.68 -10.37
CA ASP A 126 5.47 -1.57 -8.98
C ASP A 126 6.54 -1.05 -7.99
N PHE A 127 7.74 -0.70 -8.47
CA PHE A 127 8.79 -0.12 -7.62
C PHE A 127 9.14 1.35 -7.92
N THR A 128 8.57 1.98 -8.97
CA THR A 128 8.89 3.39 -9.29
C THR A 128 7.73 4.26 -9.78
N GLY A 129 6.48 3.81 -9.80
CA GLY A 129 5.42 4.70 -10.28
C GLY A 129 4.01 4.31 -9.90
N HIS A 130 3.59 4.58 -8.66
CA HIS A 130 2.25 5.06 -8.27
C HIS A 130 2.26 5.47 -6.79
N LYS A 131 3.18 6.35 -6.40
CA LYS A 131 3.12 6.94 -5.06
C LYS A 131 2.25 8.19 -5.07
N ILE A 132 0.97 8.00 -5.38
CA ILE A 132 -0.05 8.97 -5.01
C ILE A 132 -0.15 8.81 -3.50
N VAL A 133 0.45 9.72 -2.75
CA VAL A 133 0.29 9.77 -1.29
C VAL A 133 -0.59 10.95 -1.02
N HIS A 134 -1.79 10.66 -0.57
CA HIS A 134 -2.66 11.72 -0.12
C HIS A 134 -2.31 12.07 1.31
N ARG A 135 -2.00 13.34 1.58
CA ARG A 135 -1.41 13.78 2.85
C ARG A 135 -2.27 14.89 3.42
N ILE A 136 -2.95 14.64 4.54
CA ILE A 136 -3.60 15.72 5.26
C ILE A 136 -2.54 16.64 5.90
N PHE A 137 -2.44 17.88 5.40
CA PHE A 137 -1.48 18.85 5.88
C PHE A 137 -1.80 19.35 7.31
N GLY A 138 -0.81 19.75 8.09
CA GLY A 138 -1.06 20.34 9.43
C GLY A 138 -1.80 21.68 9.36
N ASN A 139 -2.50 22.05 10.42
CA ASN A 139 -3.17 23.36 10.52
C ASN A 139 -2.13 24.50 10.61
N ASP A 140 -1.72 25.07 9.49
CA ASP A 140 -0.93 26.31 9.45
C ASP A 140 -1.89 27.51 9.53
N THR A 141 -1.71 28.35 10.56
CA THR A 141 -2.44 29.61 10.77
C THR A 141 -2.24 30.65 9.65
N SER A 142 -1.44 30.33 8.64
CA SER A 142 -1.06 31.19 7.53
C SER A 142 -1.88 30.97 6.24
N GLY A 143 -3.20 30.72 6.31
CA GLY A 143 -4.08 30.72 5.11
C GLY A 143 -3.52 29.97 3.89
N GLY A 144 -2.87 28.82 4.14
CA GLY A 144 -1.93 28.19 3.22
C GLY A 144 -2.60 27.43 2.09
N ARG A 145 -2.44 27.94 0.87
CA ARG A 145 -2.65 27.23 -0.41
C ARG A 145 -1.94 25.87 -0.34
N MET A 146 -2.69 24.77 -0.48
CA MET A 146 -2.10 23.42 -0.55
C MET A 146 -1.17 23.38 -1.78
N VAL A 147 0.12 23.10 -1.57
CA VAL A 147 1.09 22.92 -2.65
C VAL A 147 1.42 21.44 -2.74
N GLY A 148 0.80 20.74 -3.68
CA GLY A 148 1.09 19.33 -3.93
C GLY A 148 0.04 18.64 -4.76
N GLY A 149 -0.11 19.02 -6.04
CA GLY A 149 -0.92 18.25 -6.98
C GLY A 149 -0.30 16.88 -7.20
N LEU A 150 -1.05 15.82 -6.87
CA LEU A 150 -0.67 14.45 -7.17
C LEU A 150 -0.88 14.21 -8.68
N ASN A 151 0.11 13.62 -9.35
CA ASN A 151 -0.01 13.24 -10.76
C ASN A 151 -1.01 12.08 -10.92
N ARG A 152 -2.31 12.41 -10.94
CA ARG A 152 -3.42 11.48 -11.21
C ARG A 152 -3.70 11.48 -12.72
N ALA A 153 -3.63 10.30 -13.36
CA ALA A 153 -3.66 10.17 -14.81
C ALA A 153 -5.03 9.78 -15.41
N ALA A 154 -6.10 9.71 -14.59
CA ALA A 154 -7.42 9.31 -15.08
C ALA A 154 -8.25 10.50 -15.58
N THR A 155 -9.02 10.29 -16.66
CA THR A 155 -10.05 11.22 -17.12
C THR A 155 -11.39 10.88 -16.47
N PRO A 156 -12.21 11.88 -16.10
CA PRO A 156 -13.48 11.61 -15.41
C PRO A 156 -14.45 10.86 -16.32
N VAL A 157 -15.14 9.85 -15.79
CA VAL A 157 -16.11 9.01 -16.53
C VAL A 157 -17.38 9.79 -16.90
N ARG A 158 -17.62 10.94 -16.24
CA ARG A 158 -18.68 11.87 -16.58
C ARG A 158 -18.22 13.31 -16.33
N SER A 159 -18.39 14.19 -17.33
CA SER A 159 -18.02 15.60 -17.21
C SER A 159 -18.89 16.35 -16.19
N ALA A 160 -18.20 17.07 -15.30
CA ALA A 160 -18.66 18.02 -14.28
C ALA A 160 -19.78 17.52 -13.36
N SER A 161 -19.40 17.02 -12.19
CA SER A 161 -20.30 17.13 -11.04
C SER A 161 -20.54 18.63 -10.79
N VAL A 162 -21.82 19.00 -10.61
CA VAL A 162 -22.17 20.32 -10.06
C VAL A 162 -21.66 20.44 -8.62
N SER A 163 -21.40 19.29 -7.97
CA SER A 163 -21.07 19.13 -6.57
C SER A 163 -19.59 19.22 -6.25
N GLY A 164 -18.70 19.60 -7.18
CA GLY A 164 -17.31 19.95 -6.88
C GLY A 164 -16.28 18.82 -6.81
N ILE A 165 -16.65 17.54 -6.93
CA ILE A 165 -15.72 16.39 -7.10
C ILE A 165 -16.25 15.40 -8.16
N ASN A 166 -15.38 14.84 -8.99
CA ASN A 166 -15.77 13.97 -10.10
C ASN A 166 -15.40 12.51 -9.86
N TYR A 167 -16.14 11.59 -10.48
CA TYR A 167 -15.83 10.17 -10.49
C TYR A 167 -14.97 9.80 -11.70
N TYR A 168 -13.89 9.07 -11.44
CA TYR A 168 -12.88 8.68 -12.43
C TYR A 168 -12.94 7.20 -12.82
N GLY A 169 -14.00 6.49 -12.42
CA GLY A 169 -14.28 5.12 -12.90
C GLY A 169 -13.66 4.00 -12.08
N GLY A 170 -12.90 4.34 -11.04
CA GLY A 170 -12.24 3.41 -10.15
C GLY A 170 -13.17 2.64 -9.22
N PRO A 171 -12.71 1.50 -8.67
CA PRO A 171 -13.43 0.80 -7.61
C PRO A 171 -13.46 1.65 -6.34
N LEU A 172 -14.56 1.56 -5.59
CA LEU A 172 -14.72 2.10 -4.25
C LEU A 172 -14.84 0.95 -3.24
N MET A 173 -14.76 1.27 -1.95
CA MET A 173 -15.09 0.33 -0.89
C MET A 173 -16.62 0.20 -0.77
N VAL A 174 -17.25 -0.62 -1.61
CA VAL A 174 -18.73 -0.78 -1.67
C VAL A 174 -19.26 -2.08 -1.10
N GLN A 175 -18.39 -2.99 -0.66
CA GLN A 175 -18.83 -4.23 0.00
C GLN A 175 -19.17 -3.96 1.47
N ASN A 176 -20.20 -4.64 1.98
CA ASN A 176 -20.66 -4.51 3.36
C ASN A 176 -20.43 -5.83 4.13
N PRO A 177 -19.68 -5.83 5.25
CA PRO A 177 -19.00 -4.68 5.86
C PRO A 177 -17.64 -4.36 5.24
N ILE A 178 -17.24 -3.10 5.34
CA ILE A 178 -15.88 -2.62 5.14
C ILE A 178 -15.10 -2.85 6.44
N ASN A 179 -13.97 -3.55 6.38
CA ASN A 179 -13.23 -3.98 7.56
C ASN A 179 -12.13 -2.99 7.93
N ILE A 180 -12.17 -2.49 9.17
CA ILE A 180 -11.13 -1.67 9.76
C ILE A 180 -10.19 -2.57 10.56
N ASN A 181 -8.90 -2.54 10.21
CA ASN A 181 -7.86 -3.27 10.91
C ASN A 181 -6.83 -2.29 11.49
N TYR A 182 -6.57 -2.38 12.79
CA TYR A 182 -5.60 -1.51 13.46
C TYR A 182 -4.27 -2.20 13.71
N ILE A 183 -3.19 -1.50 13.41
CA ILE A 183 -1.82 -1.89 13.73
C ILE A 183 -1.31 -0.85 14.71
N TRP A 184 -1.32 -1.20 16.00
CA TRP A 184 -0.83 -0.37 17.08
C TRP A 184 0.70 -0.38 17.06
N TYR A 185 1.30 0.58 16.37
CA TYR A 185 2.74 0.65 16.14
C TYR A 185 3.44 1.48 17.22
N GLY A 186 4.35 0.86 17.94
CA GLY A 186 5.12 1.45 19.04
C GLY A 186 4.55 1.13 20.43
N ASN A 187 4.82 1.99 21.42
CA ASN A 187 4.43 1.75 22.81
C ASN A 187 3.09 2.43 23.13
N TRP A 188 2.08 1.60 23.38
CA TRP A 188 0.73 2.03 23.74
C TRP A 188 0.35 1.72 25.19
N ALA A 189 1.28 1.20 26.00
CA ALA A 189 1.03 0.88 27.40
C ALA A 189 0.58 2.11 28.19
N GLY A 190 -0.52 1.97 28.93
CA GLY A 190 -1.09 3.06 29.74
C GLY A 190 -1.74 4.21 28.96
N ASN A 191 -1.77 4.16 27.61
CA ASN A 191 -2.35 5.21 26.79
C ASN A 191 -3.82 4.91 26.44
N THR A 192 -4.73 5.82 26.79
CA THR A 192 -6.18 5.68 26.55
C THR A 192 -6.58 5.75 25.07
N ALA A 193 -5.66 6.12 24.17
CA ALA A 193 -5.89 6.10 22.72
C ALA A 193 -6.37 4.74 22.20
N THR A 194 -5.86 3.65 22.78
CA THR A 194 -6.27 2.27 22.47
C THR A 194 -7.76 2.03 22.72
N THR A 195 -8.35 2.73 23.70
CA THR A 195 -9.79 2.67 23.97
C THR A 195 -10.55 3.65 23.07
N ILE A 196 -10.08 4.89 22.96
CA ILE A 196 -10.76 5.98 22.24
C ILE A 196 -10.90 5.68 20.74
N LEU A 197 -9.81 5.25 20.08
CA LEU A 197 -9.84 4.98 18.63
C LEU A 197 -10.49 3.64 18.33
N THR A 198 -10.34 2.62 19.20
CA THR A 198 -11.10 1.37 19.03
C THR A 198 -12.60 1.62 19.13
N ASN A 199 -13.04 2.52 20.02
CA ASN A 199 -14.43 2.91 20.10
C ASN A 199 -14.90 3.60 18.80
N LEU A 200 -14.09 4.50 18.27
CA LEU A 200 -14.34 5.17 16.99
C LEU A 200 -14.57 4.14 15.88
N ALA A 201 -13.64 3.20 15.67
CA ALA A 201 -13.76 2.16 14.64
C ALA A 201 -15.00 1.27 14.81
N LYS A 202 -15.38 0.96 16.05
CA LYS A 202 -16.55 0.10 16.35
C LYS A 202 -17.88 0.78 16.04
N ASN A 203 -17.96 2.11 16.16
CA ASN A 203 -19.24 2.82 16.18
C ASN A 203 -19.40 3.83 15.03
N MET A 204 -18.33 4.19 14.32
CA MET A 204 -18.39 5.19 13.24
C MET A 204 -19.29 4.77 12.09
N GLY A 205 -19.36 3.48 11.78
CA GLY A 205 -20.09 2.94 10.62
C GLY A 205 -21.61 3.09 10.64
N GLY A 206 -22.20 3.58 11.74
CA GLY A 206 -23.61 3.95 11.84
C GLY A 206 -23.81 5.41 12.30
N SER A 207 -22.76 6.22 12.26
CA SER A 207 -22.84 7.63 12.61
C SER A 207 -23.43 8.45 11.47
N SER A 208 -24.18 9.50 11.81
CA SER A 208 -24.70 10.43 10.81
C SER A 208 -23.57 11.18 10.07
N TRP A 209 -22.39 11.28 10.69
CA TRP A 209 -21.18 11.76 10.03
C TRP A 209 -20.76 10.82 8.89
N TYR A 210 -20.68 9.51 9.14
CA TYR A 210 -20.32 8.55 8.09
C TYR A 210 -21.38 8.40 7.00
N HIS A 211 -22.65 8.71 7.29
CA HIS A 211 -23.73 8.69 6.31
C HIS A 211 -23.49 9.61 5.10
N ILE A 212 -22.65 10.65 5.22
CA ILE A 212 -22.23 11.51 4.10
C ILE A 212 -21.67 10.67 2.93
N MET A 213 -21.08 9.51 3.25
CA MET A 213 -20.53 8.59 2.26
C MET A 213 -21.59 8.00 1.31
N ALA A 214 -22.87 8.04 1.64
CA ALA A 214 -23.96 7.61 0.75
C ALA A 214 -24.07 8.46 -0.53
N THR A 215 -23.37 9.60 -0.59
CA THR A 215 -23.27 10.45 -1.79
C THR A 215 -22.20 9.98 -2.79
N TYR A 216 -21.43 8.95 -2.43
CA TYR A 216 -20.38 8.34 -3.23
C TYR A 216 -20.80 6.99 -3.77
N TYR A 217 -20.38 6.67 -4.98
CA TYR A 217 -20.75 5.42 -5.66
C TYR A 217 -19.70 5.01 -6.68
N GLN A 218 -19.72 3.73 -7.07
CA GLN A 218 -19.00 3.24 -8.23
C GLN A 218 -19.95 2.83 -9.36
N LEU A 219 -19.44 2.80 -10.59
CA LEU A 219 -20.15 2.26 -11.75
C LEU A 219 -19.38 1.05 -12.28
N VAL A 220 -20.04 -0.10 -12.35
CA VAL A 220 -19.52 -1.29 -13.05
C VAL A 220 -20.46 -1.60 -14.19
N GLY A 221 -20.05 -1.29 -15.42
CA GLY A 221 -20.95 -1.22 -16.56
C GLY A 221 -22.04 -0.16 -16.33
N ALA A 222 -23.31 -0.55 -16.45
CA ALA A 222 -24.44 0.32 -16.16
C ALA A 222 -24.89 0.30 -14.68
N THR A 223 -24.29 -0.56 -13.85
CA THR A 223 -24.75 -0.77 -12.47
C THR A 223 -24.10 0.23 -11.53
N LYS A 224 -24.93 1.07 -10.89
CA LYS A 224 -24.54 1.98 -9.82
C LYS A 224 -24.59 1.28 -8.47
N THR A 225 -23.46 1.25 -7.76
CA THR A 225 -23.39 0.74 -6.38
C THR A 225 -22.92 1.86 -5.46
N VAL A 226 -23.76 2.23 -4.49
CA VAL A 226 -23.48 3.30 -3.52
C VAL A 226 -22.63 2.74 -2.37
N VAL A 227 -21.75 3.57 -1.80
CA VAL A 227 -20.99 3.20 -0.59
C VAL A 227 -21.96 2.84 0.55
N PRO A 228 -21.77 1.70 1.23
CA PRO A 228 -22.62 1.32 2.34
C PRO A 228 -22.43 2.31 3.49
N THR A 229 -23.52 2.79 4.07
CA THR A 229 -23.49 3.66 5.26
C THR A 229 -24.20 3.06 6.47
N GLY A 230 -24.81 1.89 6.31
CA GLY A 230 -25.47 1.14 7.38
C GLY A 230 -26.81 0.55 6.94
N GLY A 231 -27.53 -0.02 7.92
CA GLY A 231 -28.80 -0.73 7.78
C GLY A 231 -29.02 -1.62 9.01
N ALA A 232 -29.39 -2.89 8.82
CA ALA A 232 -29.43 -3.87 9.91
C ALA A 232 -28.04 -4.19 10.51
N THR A 233 -26.96 -3.90 9.80
CA THR A 233 -25.56 -4.05 10.26
C THR A 233 -24.76 -2.77 9.99
N PRO A 234 -23.73 -2.45 10.82
CA PRO A 234 -22.84 -1.32 10.56
C PRO A 234 -22.07 -1.50 9.25
N ALA A 235 -21.93 -0.43 8.46
CA ALA A 235 -21.18 -0.46 7.20
C ALA A 235 -19.67 -0.59 7.41
N LEU A 236 -19.16 -0.04 8.51
CA LEU A 236 -17.79 -0.22 8.97
C LEU A 236 -17.75 -1.23 10.11
N ARG A 237 -16.85 -2.20 10.03
CA ARG A 237 -16.62 -3.20 11.07
C ARG A 237 -15.18 -3.12 11.57
N TYR A 238 -15.00 -2.88 12.86
CA TYR A 238 -13.71 -3.13 13.52
C TYR A 238 -13.43 -4.63 13.52
N ALA A 239 -12.57 -5.08 12.60
CA ALA A 239 -12.40 -6.49 12.30
C ALA A 239 -11.32 -7.14 13.17
N ALA A 240 -10.14 -6.52 13.24
CA ALA A 240 -9.03 -7.04 14.00
C ALA A 240 -8.05 -5.93 14.40
N SER A 241 -7.16 -6.25 15.34
CA SER A 241 -6.01 -5.41 15.65
C SER A 241 -4.82 -6.23 16.11
N VAL A 242 -3.63 -5.69 15.87
CA VAL A 242 -2.36 -6.27 16.30
C VAL A 242 -1.47 -5.20 16.89
N ASN A 243 -0.55 -5.61 17.76
CA ASN A 243 0.48 -4.74 18.31
C ASN A 243 1.79 -4.99 17.57
N ASP A 244 2.44 -3.92 17.14
CA ASP A 244 3.78 -3.95 16.56
C ASP A 244 4.70 -3.11 17.43
N ALA A 245 5.55 -3.78 18.22
CA ALA A 245 6.48 -3.15 19.14
C ALA A 245 7.75 -2.67 18.42
N TYR A 246 7.60 -1.67 17.54
CA TYR A 246 8.68 -1.00 16.82
C TYR A 246 9.46 -1.89 15.84
N SER A 247 8.79 -2.77 15.09
CA SER A 247 9.44 -3.72 14.17
C SER A 247 10.28 -3.07 13.08
N GLN A 248 10.09 -1.78 12.80
CA GLN A 248 10.86 -0.96 11.86
C GLN A 248 11.56 0.23 12.53
N GLY A 249 11.68 0.22 13.87
CA GLY A 249 12.26 1.32 14.65
C GLY A 249 11.31 2.51 14.86
N LYS A 250 11.82 3.62 15.40
CA LYS A 250 11.01 4.81 15.75
C LYS A 250 10.93 5.86 14.65
N SER A 251 11.74 5.73 13.60
CA SER A 251 11.76 6.66 12.45
C SER A 251 11.43 5.88 11.19
N LEU A 252 10.22 6.11 10.66
CA LEU A 252 9.65 5.35 9.57
C LEU A 252 9.75 6.12 8.26
N SER A 253 10.30 5.49 7.23
CA SER A 253 10.00 5.82 5.84
C SER A 253 8.63 5.27 5.43
N ASP A 254 8.03 5.80 4.38
CA ASP A 254 6.75 5.30 3.87
C ASP A 254 6.84 3.82 3.44
N ALA A 255 8.00 3.39 2.94
CA ALA A 255 8.26 1.98 2.61
C ALA A 255 8.25 1.10 3.86
N GLN A 256 8.79 1.58 4.98
CA GLN A 256 8.72 0.87 6.27
C GLN A 256 7.29 0.78 6.81
N VAL A 257 6.45 1.80 6.59
CA VAL A 257 5.02 1.72 6.91
C VAL A 257 4.35 0.61 6.09
N GLN A 258 4.66 0.49 4.80
CA GLN A 258 4.16 -0.63 3.98
C GLN A 258 4.64 -1.98 4.51
N THR A 259 5.93 -2.11 4.88
CA THR A 259 6.48 -3.34 5.49
C THR A 259 5.75 -3.72 6.79
N ILE A 260 5.37 -2.74 7.62
CA ILE A 260 4.57 -2.98 8.84
C ILE A 260 3.22 -3.62 8.49
N VAL A 261 2.54 -3.10 7.46
CA VAL A 261 1.26 -3.66 6.99
C VAL A 261 1.44 -5.06 6.43
N GLN A 262 2.45 -5.28 5.59
CA GLN A 262 2.76 -6.59 5.02
C GLN A 262 3.03 -7.63 6.11
N ARG A 263 3.80 -7.27 7.15
CA ARG A 263 4.09 -8.14 8.30
C ARG A 263 2.83 -8.42 9.13
N ALA A 264 2.01 -7.40 9.39
CA ALA A 264 0.77 -7.54 10.14
C ALA A 264 -0.20 -8.54 9.48
N ILE A 265 -0.25 -8.54 8.14
CA ILE A 265 -1.00 -9.52 7.34
C ILE A 265 -0.29 -10.88 7.35
N ALA A 266 0.93 -10.98 6.82
CA ALA A 266 1.59 -12.27 6.55
C ALA A 266 2.00 -13.06 7.82
N GLY A 267 2.15 -12.41 8.97
CA GLY A 267 2.61 -13.09 10.20
C GLY A 267 2.21 -12.44 11.53
N GLY A 268 1.43 -11.35 11.53
CA GLY A 268 1.21 -10.52 12.71
C GLY A 268 -0.13 -10.69 13.42
N GLY A 269 -1.06 -11.49 12.87
CA GLY A 269 -2.35 -11.79 13.51
C GLY A 269 -3.58 -11.14 12.86
N LEU A 270 -3.41 -10.35 11.78
CA LEU A 270 -4.55 -9.87 10.98
C LEU A 270 -5.07 -10.91 9.98
N GLY A 271 -4.31 -11.98 9.74
CA GLY A 271 -4.69 -13.07 8.85
C GLY A 271 -4.38 -12.79 7.38
N LYS A 272 -5.22 -13.29 6.47
CA LYS A 272 -5.01 -13.13 5.02
C LYS A 272 -5.31 -11.72 4.51
N VAL A 273 -4.81 -11.41 3.32
CA VAL A 273 -5.17 -10.18 2.60
C VAL A 273 -6.70 -10.09 2.47
N ASP A 274 -7.28 -8.96 2.88
CA ASP A 274 -8.72 -8.71 2.81
C ASP A 274 -9.02 -7.65 1.74
N PRO A 275 -9.71 -8.01 0.64
CA PRO A 275 -10.10 -7.04 -0.39
C PRO A 275 -11.02 -5.94 0.15
N ASN A 276 -11.74 -6.20 1.26
CA ASN A 276 -12.60 -5.23 1.94
C ASN A 276 -11.93 -4.58 3.16
N GLY A 277 -10.65 -4.88 3.39
CA GLY A 277 -9.87 -4.39 4.52
C GLY A 277 -9.19 -3.06 4.26
N MET A 278 -9.24 -2.18 5.24
CA MET A 278 -8.39 -0.99 5.40
C MET A 278 -7.46 -1.22 6.59
N TYR A 279 -6.17 -0.93 6.42
CA TYR A 279 -5.14 -1.19 7.42
C TYR A 279 -4.56 0.12 7.96
N PHE A 280 -4.82 0.43 9.23
CA PHE A 280 -4.39 1.67 9.86
C PHE A 280 -3.16 1.43 10.73
N VAL A 281 -2.02 1.97 10.34
CA VAL A 281 -0.81 2.02 11.15
C VAL A 281 -0.93 3.22 12.09
N LEU A 282 -1.28 2.95 13.34
CA LEU A 282 -1.45 3.95 14.39
C LEU A 282 -0.12 4.05 15.14
N ALA A 283 0.61 5.15 14.90
CA ALA A 283 1.94 5.34 15.47
C ALA A 283 1.89 5.99 16.85
N SER A 284 2.58 5.42 17.85
CA SER A 284 2.70 6.01 19.19
C SER A 284 3.42 7.37 19.15
N GLN A 285 3.27 8.18 20.21
CA GLN A 285 3.78 9.56 20.26
C GLN A 285 5.29 9.68 19.98
N ASP A 286 6.08 8.68 20.36
CA ASP A 286 7.52 8.66 20.19
C ASP A 286 7.99 8.20 18.80
N VAL A 287 7.08 7.78 17.91
CA VAL A 287 7.36 7.40 16.53
C VAL A 287 7.22 8.61 15.60
N THR A 288 8.07 8.68 14.57
CA THR A 288 8.00 9.68 13.51
C THR A 288 7.97 9.04 12.14
N ALA A 289 7.36 9.73 11.16
CA ALA A 289 7.53 9.41 9.76
C ALA A 289 8.39 10.47 9.06
N THR A 290 9.48 10.03 8.43
CA THR A 290 10.55 10.89 7.89
C THR A 290 10.14 11.67 6.66
N SER A 291 9.03 11.32 6.02
CA SER A 291 8.50 12.00 4.84
C SER A 291 7.75 13.31 5.17
N GLY A 292 7.62 13.68 6.45
CA GLY A 292 7.05 14.98 6.86
C GLY A 292 5.96 14.94 7.94
N PHE A 293 5.90 13.90 8.77
CA PHE A 293 4.97 13.92 9.90
C PHE A 293 5.30 15.09 10.84
N CYS A 294 4.28 15.81 11.29
CA CYS A 294 4.35 17.03 12.11
C CYS A 294 4.85 18.31 11.42
N THR A 295 5.37 18.23 10.19
CA THR A 295 5.88 19.40 9.45
C THR A 295 5.13 19.65 8.14
N ALA A 296 4.77 18.58 7.45
CA ALA A 296 3.96 18.62 6.25
C ALA A 296 2.57 18.06 6.54
N TYR A 297 2.46 16.91 7.22
CA TYR A 297 1.18 16.21 7.36
C TYR A 297 0.99 15.57 8.74
N CYS A 298 -0.25 15.13 9.00
CA CYS A 298 -0.64 14.42 10.21
C CYS A 298 -0.98 12.94 9.97
N ALA A 299 -1.48 12.63 8.78
CA ALA A 299 -1.75 11.29 8.31
C ALA A 299 -1.60 11.23 6.79
N TRP A 300 -1.63 10.02 6.24
CA TRP A 300 -1.74 9.79 4.81
C TRP A 300 -2.22 8.37 4.53
N HIS A 301 -2.84 8.14 3.38
CA HIS A 301 -3.14 6.81 2.88
C HIS A 301 -2.54 6.54 1.50
N THR A 302 -2.41 5.26 1.20
CA THR A 302 -1.98 4.73 -0.09
C THR A 302 -2.39 3.26 -0.21
N TYR A 303 -2.02 2.64 -1.32
CA TYR A 303 -2.22 1.22 -1.52
C TYR A 303 -0.99 0.57 -2.14
N TYR A 304 -0.91 -0.76 -2.01
CA TYR A 304 -0.03 -1.59 -2.82
C TYR A 304 -0.81 -2.82 -3.28
N VAL A 305 -0.29 -3.53 -4.29
CA VAL A 305 -0.91 -4.77 -4.76
C VAL A 305 -0.17 -5.95 -4.14
N GLN A 306 -0.93 -6.86 -3.53
CA GLN A 306 -0.41 -8.12 -3.03
C GLN A 306 -1.30 -9.26 -3.55
N GLN A 307 -0.71 -10.21 -4.26
CA GLN A 307 -1.44 -11.35 -4.84
C GLN A 307 -2.64 -10.91 -5.71
N GLY A 308 -2.48 -9.83 -6.46
CA GLY A 308 -3.55 -9.25 -7.30
C GLY A 308 -4.64 -8.50 -6.54
N ILE A 309 -4.54 -8.38 -5.21
CA ILE A 309 -5.50 -7.66 -4.37
C ILE A 309 -4.90 -6.32 -3.94
N PRO A 310 -5.61 -5.19 -4.16
CA PRO A 310 -5.22 -3.91 -3.59
C PRO A 310 -5.36 -3.92 -2.06
N VAL A 311 -4.23 -3.71 -1.37
CA VAL A 311 -4.15 -3.52 0.08
C VAL A 311 -4.10 -2.02 0.35
N LYS A 312 -5.19 -1.49 0.92
CA LYS A 312 -5.32 -0.06 1.25
C LYS A 312 -4.87 0.16 2.67
N PHE A 313 -3.97 1.11 2.89
CA PHE A 313 -3.44 1.36 4.21
C PHE A 313 -3.13 2.82 4.45
N THR A 314 -3.03 3.18 5.72
CA THR A 314 -2.75 4.54 6.15
C THR A 314 -1.76 4.59 7.31
N PHE A 315 -0.95 5.63 7.32
CA PHE A 315 -0.21 6.07 8.50
C PHE A 315 -1.02 7.15 9.23
N VAL A 316 -1.26 6.95 10.53
CA VAL A 316 -1.85 7.97 11.41
C VAL A 316 -0.87 8.26 12.53
N GLY A 317 -0.32 9.47 12.53
CA GLY A 317 0.61 9.91 13.55
C GLY A 317 -0.09 10.43 14.80
N ASN A 318 0.48 10.17 15.98
CA ASN A 318 -0.09 10.67 17.23
C ASN A 318 0.14 12.18 17.40
N GLY A 319 -0.95 12.94 17.38
CA GLY A 319 -0.94 14.40 17.43
C GLY A 319 -0.30 14.99 18.69
N ALA A 320 -0.12 14.23 19.78
CA ALA A 320 0.59 14.69 20.97
C ALA A 320 2.08 14.99 20.71
N ARG A 321 2.65 14.51 19.59
CA ARG A 321 4.01 14.88 19.15
C ARG A 321 4.10 16.32 18.63
N CYS A 322 3.01 16.83 18.05
CA CYS A 322 2.91 18.15 17.43
C CYS A 322 1.49 18.71 17.61
N PRO A 323 1.09 19.03 18.85
CA PRO A 323 -0.29 19.33 19.19
C PRO A 323 -0.84 20.52 18.41
N ASN A 324 -0.02 21.52 18.11
CA ASN A 324 -0.46 22.71 17.36
C ASN A 324 -0.81 22.42 15.90
N SER A 325 -0.24 21.37 15.31
CA SER A 325 -0.44 21.03 13.89
C SER A 325 -1.47 19.92 13.71
N CYS A 326 -1.39 18.87 14.54
CA CYS A 326 -2.12 17.62 14.35
C CYS A 326 -3.14 17.30 15.44
N ALA A 327 -3.25 18.15 16.46
CA ALA A 327 -4.31 18.08 17.46
C ALA A 327 -4.66 19.48 17.99
N PRO A 328 -5.00 20.46 17.12
CA PRO A 328 -5.07 21.88 17.50
C PRO A 328 -6.24 22.24 18.44
N PHE A 329 -6.95 21.26 19.00
CA PHE A 329 -8.00 21.45 19.99
C PHE A 329 -7.50 21.01 21.36
N SER A 330 -7.31 21.98 22.25
CA SER A 330 -6.88 21.74 23.63
C SER A 330 -7.79 22.48 24.62
N PRO A 331 -8.29 21.81 25.68
CA PRO A 331 -8.21 20.36 25.89
C PRO A 331 -9.02 19.60 24.82
N GLY A 332 -8.60 18.37 24.52
CA GLY A 332 -9.36 17.45 23.69
C GLY A 332 -10.53 16.80 24.47
N PRO A 333 -11.62 16.38 23.78
CA PRO A 333 -12.84 15.91 24.44
C PRO A 333 -12.68 14.64 25.27
N ASN A 334 -11.63 13.85 25.04
CA ASN A 334 -11.42 12.56 25.73
C ASN A 334 -10.24 12.58 26.70
N ASN A 335 -9.79 13.78 27.13
CA ASN A 335 -8.62 13.97 28.00
C ASN A 335 -7.36 13.27 27.47
N ASN A 336 -7.25 13.16 26.14
CA ASN A 336 -6.10 12.62 25.45
C ASN A 336 -5.98 13.34 24.10
N GLN A 337 -5.36 14.52 24.12
CA GLN A 337 -5.24 15.38 22.95
C GLN A 337 -4.62 14.66 21.74
N GLY A 338 -3.67 13.76 21.97
CA GLY A 338 -3.09 12.94 20.91
C GLY A 338 -4.10 12.02 20.25
N ALA A 339 -4.88 11.26 21.04
CA ALA A 339 -5.95 10.41 20.54
C ALA A 339 -7.08 11.21 19.87
N ASP A 340 -7.41 12.38 20.41
CA ASP A 340 -8.44 13.26 19.85
C ASP A 340 -8.03 13.82 18.49
N GLY A 341 -6.77 14.23 18.33
CA GLY A 341 -6.20 14.61 17.02
C GLY A 341 -6.17 13.43 16.05
N MET A 342 -5.72 12.25 16.51
CA MET A 342 -5.72 11.02 15.70
C MET A 342 -7.13 10.64 15.25
N ALA A 343 -8.17 10.80 16.08
CA ALA A 343 -9.53 10.50 15.69
C ALA A 343 -9.95 11.36 14.48
N SER A 344 -9.60 12.64 14.48
CA SER A 344 -9.86 13.58 13.37
C SER A 344 -9.17 13.15 12.08
N THR A 345 -7.86 12.91 12.12
CA THR A 345 -7.06 12.57 10.93
C THR A 345 -7.33 11.15 10.45
N LEU A 346 -7.56 10.19 11.36
CA LEU A 346 -7.98 8.84 11.00
C LEU A 346 -9.31 8.85 10.24
N SER A 347 -10.28 9.64 10.70
CA SER A 347 -11.59 9.74 10.05
C SER A 347 -11.46 10.33 8.65
N HIS A 348 -10.60 11.34 8.47
CA HIS A 348 -10.26 11.94 7.19
C HIS A 348 -9.73 10.88 6.20
N GLU A 349 -8.65 10.18 6.56
CA GLU A 349 -8.06 9.15 5.70
C GLU A 349 -9.02 7.97 5.46
N LEU A 350 -9.87 7.66 6.43
CA LEU A 350 -10.85 6.57 6.31
C LEU A 350 -11.85 6.85 5.18
N VAL A 351 -12.45 8.04 5.15
CA VAL A 351 -13.49 8.33 4.14
C VAL A 351 -12.90 8.51 2.76
N GLU A 352 -11.64 8.92 2.67
CA GLU A 352 -10.89 9.01 1.42
C GLU A 352 -10.56 7.63 0.86
N MET A 353 -10.00 6.72 1.69
CA MET A 353 -9.80 5.32 1.30
C MET A 353 -11.11 4.64 0.88
N VAL A 354 -12.26 5.05 1.42
CA VAL A 354 -13.56 4.49 1.02
C VAL A 354 -14.01 5.00 -0.34
N SER A 355 -13.87 6.31 -0.62
CA SER A 355 -14.27 6.92 -1.90
C SER A 355 -13.24 6.81 -3.02
N ASP A 356 -11.98 6.54 -2.68
CA ASP A 356 -10.88 6.47 -3.63
C ASP A 356 -9.75 5.51 -3.17
N PRO A 357 -10.05 4.21 -2.98
CA PRO A 357 -9.09 3.25 -2.42
C PRO A 357 -7.82 3.05 -3.26
N VAL A 358 -7.86 3.33 -4.57
CA VAL A 358 -6.75 3.10 -5.51
C VAL A 358 -6.47 4.28 -6.45
N PHE A 359 -6.85 5.49 -6.01
CA PHE A 359 -6.55 6.77 -6.65
C PHE A 359 -7.14 7.03 -8.05
N ASN A 360 -8.29 6.43 -8.32
CA ASN A 360 -9.09 6.62 -9.53
C ASN A 360 -10.60 6.65 -9.25
N GLY A 361 -11.00 6.86 -8.00
CA GLY A 361 -12.37 6.97 -7.50
C GLY A 361 -12.91 8.39 -7.62
N TRP A 362 -13.05 9.12 -6.50
CA TRP A 362 -13.62 10.46 -6.45
C TRP A 362 -12.64 11.54 -5.99
N TYR A 363 -12.36 12.52 -6.84
CA TYR A 363 -11.55 13.70 -6.50
C TYR A 363 -11.89 14.90 -7.41
N ASP A 364 -11.41 16.10 -7.10
CA ASP A 364 -11.58 17.27 -7.96
C ASP A 364 -10.44 17.47 -8.97
N ALA A 365 -10.54 18.49 -9.82
CA ALA A 365 -9.53 18.74 -10.86
C ALA A 365 -8.13 19.05 -10.33
N ASN A 366 -7.99 19.43 -9.05
CA ASN A 366 -6.70 19.65 -8.39
C ASN A 366 -6.21 18.39 -7.65
N GLY A 367 -6.97 17.30 -7.68
CA GLY A 367 -6.68 16.06 -6.99
C GLY A 367 -7.22 15.99 -5.56
N TYR A 368 -8.04 16.95 -5.11
CA TYR A 368 -8.58 16.93 -3.76
C TYR A 368 -9.70 15.91 -3.62
N GLU A 369 -9.61 15.06 -2.62
CA GLU A 369 -10.63 14.05 -2.30
C GLU A 369 -11.74 14.62 -1.40
N ASN A 370 -12.62 13.78 -0.88
CA ASN A 370 -13.77 14.26 -0.09
C ASN A 370 -13.37 14.93 1.22
N ALA A 371 -12.46 14.36 2.00
CA ALA A 371 -12.11 14.91 3.30
C ALA A 371 -11.22 16.16 3.17
N ASP A 372 -10.31 16.20 2.19
CA ASP A 372 -9.55 17.41 1.83
C ASP A 372 -10.36 18.68 1.69
N LYS A 373 -11.49 18.61 0.95
CA LYS A 373 -12.32 19.79 0.65
C LYS A 373 -12.80 20.47 1.92
N CYS A 374 -12.79 19.72 3.03
CA CYS A 374 -13.30 20.11 4.32
C CYS A 374 -12.25 20.06 5.42
N ALA A 375 -10.98 19.89 5.04
CA ALA A 375 -9.87 19.73 5.96
C ALA A 375 -9.84 20.85 7.00
N TRP A 376 -9.63 20.47 8.26
CA TRP A 376 -9.57 21.38 9.42
C TRP A 376 -10.81 22.23 9.66
N THR A 377 -11.95 21.88 9.08
CA THR A 377 -13.23 22.54 9.38
C THR A 377 -14.14 21.62 10.18
N TYR A 378 -14.78 22.14 11.23
CA TYR A 378 -15.52 21.31 12.21
C TYR A 378 -17.03 21.61 12.26
N GLY A 379 -17.48 22.65 11.56
CA GLY A 379 -18.88 23.08 11.62
C GLY A 379 -19.27 23.56 13.02
N THR A 380 -20.50 23.26 13.42
CA THR A 380 -21.01 23.58 14.76
C THR A 380 -20.31 22.73 15.81
N THR A 381 -19.78 23.37 16.85
CA THR A 381 -19.15 22.71 17.99
C THR A 381 -19.93 22.94 19.28
N TYR A 382 -19.74 22.03 20.21
CA TYR A 382 -20.32 22.02 21.55
C TYR A 382 -19.19 21.87 22.57
N ARG A 383 -19.52 22.06 23.85
CA ARG A 383 -18.56 21.94 24.95
C ARG A 383 -18.87 20.74 25.83
N THR A 384 -17.84 19.96 26.15
CA THR A 384 -17.92 18.91 27.17
C THR A 384 -18.09 19.54 28.56
N LYS A 385 -18.37 18.72 29.58
CA LYS A 385 -18.38 19.17 30.98
C LYS A 385 -17.02 19.74 31.44
N THR A 386 -15.94 19.31 30.81
CA THR A 386 -14.56 19.78 31.06
C THR A 386 -14.15 20.93 30.13
N ASN A 387 -15.11 21.56 29.45
CA ASN A 387 -14.90 22.70 28.55
C ASN A 387 -14.07 22.41 27.29
N ALA A 388 -13.86 21.14 26.93
CA ALA A 388 -13.28 20.73 25.66
C ALA A 388 -14.29 20.87 24.51
N LEU A 389 -13.82 21.13 23.28
CA LEU A 389 -14.70 21.19 22.11
C LEU A 389 -14.97 19.78 21.56
N TYR A 390 -16.18 19.55 21.05
CA TYR A 390 -16.56 18.39 20.25
C TYR A 390 -17.64 18.77 19.23
N ASN A 391 -17.79 18.02 18.15
CA ASN A 391 -18.84 18.25 17.15
C ASN A 391 -19.64 17.00 16.78
N VAL A 392 -19.21 15.81 17.21
CA VAL A 392 -19.91 14.54 16.96
C VAL A 392 -19.81 13.62 18.18
N ASN A 393 -20.89 12.89 18.46
CA ASN A 393 -20.91 11.76 19.39
C ASN A 393 -20.85 10.46 18.57
N ILE A 394 -19.88 9.59 18.85
CA ILE A 394 -19.78 8.26 18.24
C ILE A 394 -19.67 7.25 19.36
N GLY A 395 -20.66 6.36 19.47
CA GLY A 395 -20.80 5.51 20.66
C GLY A 395 -20.90 6.35 21.94
N PRO A 396 -20.21 5.97 23.04
CA PRO A 396 -20.19 6.72 24.29
C PRO A 396 -19.15 7.86 24.34
N PHE A 397 -18.40 8.09 23.26
CA PHE A 397 -17.31 9.09 23.22
C PHE A 397 -17.70 10.32 22.38
N GLN A 398 -17.08 11.45 22.72
CA GLN A 398 -17.25 12.73 22.03
C GLN A 398 -15.99 13.01 21.21
N TYR A 399 -16.13 13.49 19.99
CA TYR A 399 -14.99 13.70 19.09
C TYR A 399 -15.05 15.07 18.40
N MET A 400 -13.87 15.60 18.06
CA MET A 400 -13.70 16.67 17.08
C MET A 400 -13.27 16.05 15.76
N ILE A 401 -14.23 15.78 14.87
CA ILE A 401 -13.98 15.21 13.55
C ILE A 401 -14.17 16.28 12.49
N GLN A 402 -13.29 16.33 11.50
CA GLN A 402 -13.44 17.25 10.37
C GLN A 402 -14.77 17.00 9.64
N ARG A 403 -15.36 18.05 9.08
CA ARG A 403 -16.48 17.91 8.14
C ARG A 403 -16.04 17.06 6.95
N ASN A 404 -17.00 16.43 6.28
CA ASN A 404 -16.75 15.74 5.02
C ASN A 404 -17.54 16.41 3.89
N TRP A 405 -17.08 16.25 2.67
CA TRP A 405 -17.73 16.80 1.50
C TRP A 405 -19.01 16.03 1.18
N LEU A 406 -20.15 16.72 1.20
CA LEU A 406 -21.42 16.17 0.74
C LEU A 406 -21.50 16.32 -0.77
N ASN A 407 -21.43 15.21 -1.51
CA ASN A 407 -21.40 15.22 -2.97
C ASN A 407 -22.82 15.27 -3.59
N LEU A 408 -23.61 16.28 -3.20
CA LEU A 408 -24.98 16.54 -3.71
C LEU A 408 -25.15 18.01 -4.09
N GLY A 409 -25.95 18.28 -5.12
CA GLY A 409 -26.22 19.65 -5.58
C GLY A 409 -24.93 20.37 -5.98
N THR A 410 -24.64 21.51 -5.35
CA THR A 410 -23.39 22.28 -5.53
C THR A 410 -22.23 21.82 -4.65
N GLY A 411 -22.47 20.84 -3.78
CA GLY A 411 -21.48 20.34 -2.83
C GLY A 411 -21.28 21.29 -1.64
N SER A 412 -21.00 20.73 -0.46
CA SER A 412 -20.69 21.52 0.74
C SER A 412 -20.04 20.67 1.83
N CYS A 413 -19.30 21.32 2.73
CA CYS A 413 -18.77 20.67 3.93
C CYS A 413 -19.82 20.57 5.03
N VAL A 414 -20.15 19.35 5.42
CA VAL A 414 -21.16 19.05 6.46
C VAL A 414 -20.60 18.09 7.51
N SER A 415 -21.21 18.08 8.69
CA SER A 415 -20.86 17.16 9.79
C SER A 415 -21.84 15.98 9.91
N THR A 416 -22.91 15.95 9.11
CA THR A 416 -23.99 14.97 9.19
C THR A 416 -24.73 14.87 7.86
N TYR A 417 -25.30 13.70 7.56
CA TYR A 417 -26.25 13.48 6.46
C TYR A 417 -27.35 12.50 6.89
#